data_AF-A0A820CBR7-F1
#
_entry.id   AF-A0A820CBR7-F1
#
_cell.length_a   1.000
_cell.length_b   1.000
_cell.length_c   1.000
_cell.angle_alpha   90.00
_cell.angle_beta   90.00
_cell.angle_gamma   90.00
#
_symmetry.space_group_name_H-M   'P 1'
#
loop_
_entity.id
_entity.type
_entity.pdbx_description
1 polymer ?
#
loop_
_entity_poly.entity_id
_entity_poly.type
_entity_poly.pdbx_seq_one_letter_code
_entity_poly.pdbx_strand_id
1 'polypeptide(L)'
;MFKKKQRKYKKFQEPLMEEYSIAAQVWKLSSVEMCELARNSVLMSGFSDEVKKSWLGQNYKEPGIFGNDIRRTNVPNIRIAYRYETFCEELRLLKVAYHSRQEVILFF
;
A
#
# COMPACT_ATOMS: atom_id res chain seq x y z
N MET A 1 -8.05 -43.93 -26.79
CA MET A 1 -7.35 -43.51 -25.56
C MET A 1 -7.15 -42.00 -25.59
N PHE A 2 -7.84 -41.30 -24.69
CA PHE A 2 -8.03 -39.85 -24.67
C PHE A 2 -6.71 -39.06 -24.73
N LYS A 3 -6.47 -38.35 -25.84
CA LYS A 3 -5.55 -37.21 -25.86
C LYS A 3 -6.19 -36.12 -24.99
N LYS A 4 -5.93 -36.19 -23.67
CA LYS A 4 -6.31 -35.14 -22.73
C LYS A 4 -5.68 -33.85 -23.26
N LYS A 5 -6.56 -33.00 -23.80
CA LYS A 5 -6.34 -31.61 -24.14
C LYS A 5 -5.87 -30.94 -22.84
N GLN A 6 -4.58 -31.02 -22.57
CA GLN A 6 -3.93 -30.11 -21.65
C GLN A 6 -4.18 -28.75 -22.29
N ARG A 7 -5.23 -28.04 -21.83
CA ARG A 7 -5.24 -26.59 -21.87
C ARG A 7 -3.94 -26.26 -21.18
N LYS A 8 -2.92 -26.03 -22.00
CA LYS A 8 -1.59 -25.59 -21.61
C LYS A 8 -1.90 -24.27 -20.92
N TYR A 9 -2.09 -24.31 -19.60
CA TYR A 9 -2.22 -23.11 -18.80
C TYR A 9 -1.02 -22.30 -19.21
N LYS A 10 -1.24 -21.24 -19.99
CA LYS A 10 -0.20 -20.31 -20.35
C LYS A 10 0.10 -19.64 -19.03
N LYS A 11 0.97 -20.26 -18.23
CA LYS A 11 1.54 -19.66 -17.04
C LYS A 11 2.25 -18.44 -17.59
N PHE A 12 1.67 -17.26 -17.41
CA PHE A 12 2.39 -16.02 -17.67
C PHE A 12 3.68 -16.11 -16.87
N GLN A 13 4.79 -15.70 -17.47
CA GLN A 13 6.12 -15.90 -16.88
C GLN A 13 6.24 -15.20 -15.51
N GLU A 14 5.35 -14.26 -15.20
CA GLU A 14 5.28 -13.54 -13.93
C GLU A 14 3.81 -13.32 -13.51
N PRO A 15 3.20 -14.21 -12.70
CA PRO A 15 1.77 -14.14 -12.37
C PRO A 15 1.38 -12.85 -11.63
N LEU A 16 2.26 -12.31 -10.79
CA LEU A 16 2.04 -11.05 -10.08
C LEU A 16 1.92 -9.87 -11.06
N MET A 17 2.75 -9.84 -12.09
CA MET A 17 2.75 -8.76 -13.08
C MET A 17 1.48 -8.77 -13.93
N GLU A 18 0.91 -9.95 -14.18
CA GLU A 18 -0.39 -10.09 -14.85
C GLU A 18 -1.52 -9.48 -14.01
N GLU A 19 -1.60 -9.83 -12.72
CA GLU A 19 -2.61 -9.29 -11.80
C GLU A 19 -2.52 -7.76 -11.71
N TYR A 20 -1.30 -7.23 -11.60
CA TYR A 20 -1.03 -5.79 -11.55
C TYR A 20 -1.43 -5.10 -12.87
N SER A 21 -1.18 -5.74 -14.01
CA SER A 21 -1.55 -5.19 -15.32
C SER A 21 -3.07 -5.15 -15.50
N ILE A 22 -3.78 -6.21 -15.09
CA ILE A 22 -5.24 -6.26 -15.14
C ILE A 22 -5.84 -5.22 -14.18
N ALA A 23 -5.35 -5.14 -12.95
CA ALA A 23 -5.78 -4.16 -11.96
C ALA A 23 -5.61 -2.71 -12.47
N ALA A 24 -4.45 -2.41 -13.06
CA ALA A 24 -4.18 -1.10 -13.63
C ALA A 24 -5.18 -0.73 -14.74
N GLN A 25 -5.51 -1.68 -15.61
CA GLN A 25 -6.46 -1.48 -16.70
C GLN A 25 -7.89 -1.31 -16.21
N VAL A 26 -8.34 -2.16 -15.29
CA VAL A 26 -9.72 -2.18 -14.78
C VAL A 26 -10.02 -0.95 -13.94
N TRP A 27 -9.11 -0.57 -13.04
CA TRP A 27 -9.29 0.57 -12.13
C TRP A 27 -8.66 1.87 -12.61
N LYS A 28 -8.09 1.87 -13.83
CA LYS A 28 -7.42 3.04 -14.43
C LYS A 28 -6.32 3.61 -13.54
N LEU A 29 -5.53 2.73 -12.93
CA LEU A 29 -4.46 3.14 -12.02
C LEU A 29 -3.30 3.75 -12.80
N SER A 30 -2.83 4.89 -12.31
CA SER A 30 -1.60 5.54 -12.74
C SER A 30 -0.36 4.76 -12.29
N SER A 31 0.80 5.09 -12.86
CA SER A 31 2.09 4.53 -12.43
C SER A 31 2.37 4.81 -10.95
N VAL A 32 2.01 6.00 -10.46
CA VAL A 32 2.15 6.37 -9.04
C VAL A 32 1.31 5.47 -8.14
N GLU A 33 0.08 5.16 -8.54
CA GLU A 33 -0.82 4.25 -7.80
C GLU A 33 -0.29 2.82 -7.77
N MET A 34 0.24 2.34 -8.90
CA MET A 34 0.85 1.02 -8.97
C MET A 34 2.11 0.93 -8.08
N CYS A 35 2.95 1.97 -8.07
CA CYS A 35 4.12 2.04 -7.19
C CYS A 35 3.74 2.15 -5.71
N GLU A 36 2.70 2.93 -5.39
CA GLU A 36 2.17 3.02 -4.03
C GLU A 36 1.64 1.67 -3.53
N LEU A 37 0.90 0.95 -4.39
CA LEU A 37 0.40 -0.39 -4.10
C LEU A 37 1.57 -1.36 -3.83
N ALA A 38 2.56 -1.39 -4.72
CA ALA A 38 3.74 -2.24 -4.58
C ALA A 38 4.53 -1.94 -3.29
N ARG A 39 4.74 -0.65 -2.98
CA ARG A 39 5.37 -0.20 -1.73
C ARG A 39 4.62 -0.76 -0.52
N ASN A 40 3.30 -0.64 -0.50
CA ASN A 40 2.47 -1.10 0.62
C ASN A 40 2.45 -2.63 0.74
N SER A 41 2.51 -3.36 -0.38
CA SER A 41 2.67 -4.82 -0.36
C SER A 41 3.97 -5.24 0.33
N VAL A 42 5.09 -4.55 0.05
CA VAL A 42 6.36 -4.80 0.75
C VAL A 42 6.26 -4.46 2.24
N LEU A 43 5.62 -3.34 2.60
CA LEU A 43 5.43 -2.98 4.01
C LEU A 43 4.66 -4.04 4.81
N MET A 44 3.56 -4.54 4.25
CA MET A 44 2.67 -5.52 4.88
C MET A 44 3.21 -6.96 4.85
N SER A 45 4.20 -7.24 4.00
CA SER A 45 4.79 -8.56 3.89
C SER A 45 5.50 -9.03 5.17
N GLY A 46 5.78 -10.34 5.26
CA GLY A 46 6.59 -10.93 6.33
C GLY A 46 8.10 -10.93 6.08
N PHE A 47 8.62 -10.16 5.12
CA PHE A 47 10.07 -10.13 4.85
C PHE A 47 10.88 -9.54 6.01
N SER A 48 12.16 -9.92 6.10
CA SER A 48 13.07 -9.38 7.11
C SER A 48 13.28 -7.87 6.96
N ASP A 49 13.72 -7.24 8.05
CA ASP A 49 13.95 -5.80 8.10
C ASP A 49 15.02 -5.35 7.09
N GLU A 50 16.07 -6.18 6.91
CA GLU A 50 17.17 -5.93 5.98
C GLU A 50 16.69 -5.91 4.53
N VAL A 51 15.82 -6.86 4.17
CA VAL A 51 15.22 -6.92 2.84
C VAL A 51 14.34 -5.70 2.60
N LYS A 52 13.49 -5.34 3.57
CA LYS A 52 12.63 -4.16 3.46
C LYS A 52 13.45 -2.86 3.34
N LYS A 53 14.52 -2.70 4.11
CA LYS A 53 15.47 -1.57 3.97
C LYS A 53 16.11 -1.54 2.58
N SER A 54 16.51 -2.70 2.05
CA SER A 54 17.10 -2.82 0.73
C SER A 54 16.14 -2.58 -0.43
N TRP A 55 14.83 -2.50 -0.20
CA TRP A 55 13.81 -2.20 -1.21
C TRP A 55 13.17 -0.82 -1.02
N LEU A 56 12.88 -0.42 0.21
CA LEU A 56 12.14 0.80 0.53
C LEU A 56 13.00 1.96 1.01
N GLY A 57 14.21 1.67 1.50
CA GLY A 57 15.14 2.65 2.09
C GLY A 57 15.33 2.44 3.59
N GLN A 58 16.42 3.00 4.12
CA GLN A 58 16.83 2.78 5.51
C GLN A 58 15.79 3.28 6.53
N ASN A 59 15.10 4.37 6.18
CA ASN A 59 14.16 5.08 7.05
C ASN A 59 12.71 4.64 6.86
N TYR A 60 12.43 3.50 6.19
CA TYR A 60 11.06 3.14 5.76
C TYR A 60 9.99 3.05 6.87
N LYS A 61 10.39 2.99 8.14
CA LYS A 61 9.51 2.97 9.32
C LYS A 61 9.11 4.37 9.81
N GLU A 62 9.79 5.42 9.37
CA GLU A 62 9.48 6.79 9.74
C GLU A 62 8.12 7.22 9.16
N PRO A 63 7.35 8.06 9.88
CA PRO A 63 6.04 8.51 9.41
C PRO A 63 6.15 9.50 8.25
N GLY A 64 5.11 9.52 7.42
CA GLY A 64 4.96 10.46 6.32
C GLY A 64 6.13 10.42 5.33
N ILE A 65 6.55 11.59 4.85
CA ILE A 65 7.60 11.72 3.82
C ILE A 65 8.99 11.26 4.29
N PHE A 66 9.25 11.25 5.60
CA PHE A 66 10.54 10.85 6.15
C PHE A 66 10.82 9.36 5.94
N GLY A 67 9.76 8.55 5.83
CA GLY A 67 9.87 7.13 5.54
C GLY A 67 9.77 6.77 4.05
N ASN A 68 9.91 7.75 3.16
CA ASN A 68 9.84 7.52 1.72
C ASN A 68 11.14 7.93 1.01
N ASP A 69 11.82 6.94 0.44
CA ASP A 69 12.88 7.17 -0.53
C ASP A 69 12.31 7.05 -1.95
N ILE A 70 12.07 8.20 -2.60
CA ILE A 70 11.50 8.27 -3.96
C ILE A 70 12.33 7.46 -4.96
N ARG A 71 13.66 7.40 -4.80
CA ARG A 71 14.55 6.70 -5.74
C ARG A 71 14.33 5.18 -5.72
N ARG A 72 13.72 4.69 -4.65
CA ARG A 72 13.47 3.27 -4.40
C ARG A 72 12.01 2.89 -4.60
N THR A 73 11.09 3.74 -4.15
CA THR A 73 9.65 3.46 -4.18
C THR A 73 8.95 3.98 -5.42
N ASN A 74 9.53 4.98 -6.11
CA ASN A 74 8.92 5.72 -7.21
C ASN A 74 7.56 6.36 -6.84
N VAL A 75 7.31 6.59 -5.54
CA VAL A 75 6.13 7.31 -5.06
C VAL A 75 6.55 8.74 -4.71
N PRO A 76 5.96 9.78 -5.34
CA PRO A 76 6.30 11.17 -5.02
C PRO A 76 5.99 11.54 -3.57
N ASN A 77 6.82 12.36 -2.94
CA ASN A 77 6.61 12.80 -1.56
C ASN A 77 5.28 13.53 -1.36
N ILE A 78 4.78 14.27 -2.36
CA ILE A 78 3.47 14.92 -2.26
C ILE A 78 2.32 13.91 -2.08
N ARG A 79 2.40 12.72 -2.70
CA ARG A 79 1.42 11.64 -2.53
C ARG A 79 1.46 11.11 -1.09
N ILE A 80 2.66 10.86 -0.57
CA ILE A 80 2.85 10.37 0.80
C ILE A 80 2.43 11.41 1.84
N ALA A 81 2.77 12.69 1.63
CA ALA A 81 2.35 13.79 2.49
C ALA A 81 0.82 13.86 2.59
N TYR A 82 0.14 13.88 1.44
CA TYR A 82 -1.33 13.87 1.40
C TYR A 82 -1.92 12.68 2.17
N ARG A 83 -1.45 11.46 1.93
CA ARG A 83 -1.92 10.25 2.64
C ARG A 83 -1.75 10.37 4.15
N TYR A 84 -0.60 10.87 4.59
CA TYR A 84 -0.29 11.01 6.00
C TYR A 84 -1.13 12.11 6.67
N GLU A 85 -1.27 13.26 6.02
CA GLU A 85 -2.12 14.37 6.49
C GLU A 85 -3.59 13.95 6.61
N THR A 86 -4.14 13.28 5.58
CA THR A 86 -5.52 12.75 5.63
C THR A 86 -5.69 11.77 6.78
N PHE A 87 -4.76 10.82 6.95
CA PHE A 87 -4.81 9.86 8.07
C PHE A 87 -4.78 10.55 9.43
N CYS A 88 -3.89 11.52 9.63
CA CYS A 88 -3.80 12.28 10.87
C CYS A 88 -5.09 13.05 11.16
N GLU A 89 -5.71 13.63 10.13
CA GLU A 89 -6.98 14.36 10.26
C GLU A 89 -8.14 13.42 10.61
N GLU A 90 -8.27 12.28 9.92
CA GLU A 90 -9.27 11.26 10.23
C GLU A 90 -9.13 10.76 11.67
N LEU A 91 -7.90 10.48 12.11
CA LEU A 91 -7.62 10.06 13.48
C LEU A 91 -7.97 11.15 14.50
N ARG A 92 -7.71 12.42 14.17
CA ARG A 92 -8.09 13.57 15.01
C ARG A 92 -9.60 13.65 15.17
N LEU A 93 -10.36 13.50 14.09
CA LEU A 93 -11.82 13.49 14.12
C LEU A 93 -12.37 12.36 14.99
N LEU A 94 -11.82 11.15 14.88
CA LEU A 94 -12.21 10.01 15.72
C LEU A 94 -11.91 10.25 17.19
N LYS A 95 -10.74 10.83 17.51
CA LYS A 95 -10.38 11.18 18.89
C LYS A 95 -11.37 12.18 19.47
N VAL A 96 -11.70 13.25 18.74
CA VAL A 96 -12.70 14.24 19.19
C VAL A 96 -14.05 13.57 19.44
N ALA A 97 -14.55 12.80 18.46
CA ALA A 97 -15.83 12.11 18.57
C ALA A 97 -15.88 11.13 19.77
N TYR A 98 -14.77 10.44 20.04
CA TYR A 98 -14.66 9.55 21.20
C TYR A 98 -14.76 10.31 22.53
N HIS A 99 -14.05 11.44 22.68
CA HIS A 99 -14.09 12.23 23.92
C HIS A 99 -15.48 12.87 24.13
N SER A 100 -16.08 13.43 23.08
CA SER A 100 -17.44 13.97 23.17
C SER A 100 -18.48 12.90 23.53
N ARG A 101 -18.31 11.65 23.08
CA ARG A 101 -19.18 10.54 23.48
C ARG A 101 -18.99 10.13 24.95
N GLN A 102 -17.76 10.13 25.46
CA GLN A 102 -17.49 9.82 26.87
C GLN A 102 -18.13 10.84 27.81
N GLU A 103 -18.07 12.13 27.46
CA GLU A 103 -18.76 13.17 28.22
C GLU A 103 -20.28 12.91 28.24
N VAL A 104 -20.90 12.60 27.10
CA VAL A 104 -22.35 12.29 27.06
C VAL A 104 -22.71 11.06 27.89
N ILE A 105 -21.89 9.99 27.89
CA ILE A 105 -22.14 8.78 28.69
C ILE A 105 -21.99 9.05 30.19
N LEU A 106 -21.11 9.96 30.60
CA LEU A 106 -20.92 10.33 32.01
C LEU A 106 -22.03 11.26 32.56
N PHE A 107 -22.88 11.82 31.70
CA PHE A 107 -24.03 12.65 32.07
C PHE A 107 -25.37 11.88 32.14
N PHE A 108 -25.35 10.55 31.94
CA PHE A 108 -26.46 9.63 32.18
C PHE A 108 -26.08 8.60 33.25
#